data_AF-A0A7V2NQK5-F1
#
_entry.id   AF-A0A7V2NQK5-F1
#
_cell.length_a   1.000
_cell.length_b   1.000
_cell.length_c   1.000
_cell.angle_alpha   90.00
_cell.angle_beta   90.00
_cell.angle_gamma   90.00
#
_symmetry.space_group_name_H-M   'P 1'
#
loop_
_entity.id
_entity.type
_entity.pdbx_description
1 polymer ?
#
loop_
_entity_poly.entity_id
_entity_poly.type
_entity_poly.pdbx_seq_one_letter_code
_entity_poly.pdbx_strand_id
1 'polypeptide(L)'
;MELEEWLRLYQALSTTASVKERSYWTIAGIFLLANCLLIFPLSLFLFSYEVLEGRFFITVLAGIGLLVCIAWSLSQRRSTQEIEHVSGLLRSIEGQFAGGDFHRSLHKLLAGEEVCIPSTSWKCKEWHPEVTHLGPATRLLPRVSISLLQVVFLLAWATLATVPWII
;
A
#
# COMPACT_ATOMS: atom_id res chain seq x y z
N MET A 1 6.53 2.47 36.68
CA MET A 1 5.58 1.95 35.69
C MET A 1 5.69 0.44 35.76
N GLU A 2 4.61 -0.22 36.15
CA GLU A 2 4.63 -1.67 36.37
C GLU A 2 4.73 -2.40 35.03
N LEU A 3 5.32 -3.60 35.02
CA LEU A 3 5.53 -4.42 33.81
C LEU A 3 4.22 -4.62 33.03
N GLU A 4 3.10 -4.69 33.73
CA GLU A 4 1.76 -4.85 33.16
C GLU A 4 1.27 -3.61 32.40
N GLU A 5 1.56 -2.40 32.88
CA GLU A 5 1.22 -1.15 32.19
C GLU A 5 2.02 -1.00 30.89
N TRP A 6 3.30 -1.41 30.92
CA TRP A 6 4.16 -1.44 29.75
C TRP A 6 3.66 -2.44 28.69
N LEU A 7 3.29 -3.65 29.10
CA LEU A 7 2.73 -4.65 28.20
C LEU A 7 1.42 -4.18 27.56
N ARG A 8 0.54 -3.52 28.34
CA ARG A 8 -0.70 -2.94 27.81
C ARG A 8 -0.42 -1.83 26.80
N LEU A 9 0.52 -0.94 27.08
CA LEU A 9 0.91 0.15 26.17
C LEU A 9 1.53 -0.39 24.88
N TYR A 10 2.40 -1.40 25.00
CA TYR A 10 3.01 -2.08 23.86
C TYR A 10 1.97 -2.83 22.99
N GLN A 11 1.02 -3.53 23.62
CA GLN A 11 -0.06 -4.21 22.92
C GLN A 11 -1.00 -3.21 22.22
N ALA A 12 -1.29 -2.06 22.84
CA ALA A 12 -2.07 -0.99 22.22
C ALA A 12 -1.35 -0.39 21.00
N LEU A 13 -0.04 -0.21 21.05
CA LEU A 13 0.74 0.35 19.95
C LEU A 13 0.92 -0.64 18.79
N SER A 14 1.19 -1.91 19.08
CA SER A 14 1.31 -2.95 18.04
C SER A 14 -0.03 -3.20 17.32
N THR A 15 -1.15 -3.21 18.05
CA THR A 15 -2.49 -3.27 17.44
C THR A 15 -2.77 -2.03 16.59
N THR A 16 -2.40 -0.84 17.05
CA THR A 16 -2.54 0.40 16.27
C THR A 16 -1.68 0.37 15.00
N ALA A 17 -0.43 -0.12 15.09
CA ALA A 17 0.48 -0.25 13.95
C ALA A 17 -0.08 -1.18 12.88
N SER A 18 -0.56 -2.37 13.28
CA SER A 18 -1.18 -3.33 12.36
C SER A 18 -2.45 -2.80 11.70
N VAL A 19 -3.29 -2.06 12.44
CA VAL A 19 -4.47 -1.39 11.88
C VAL A 19 -4.07 -0.33 10.84
N LYS A 20 -3.01 0.45 11.10
CA LYS A 20 -2.49 1.46 10.16
C LYS A 20 -1.89 0.84 8.92
N GLU A 21 -1.16 -0.26 9.05
CA GLU A 21 -0.64 -1.02 7.90
C GLU A 21 -1.77 -1.60 7.06
N ARG A 22 -2.78 -2.22 7.70
CA ARG A 22 -3.97 -2.68 6.97
C ARG A 22 -4.68 -1.53 6.27
N SER A 23 -4.81 -0.38 6.92
CA SER A 23 -5.40 0.82 6.33
C SER A 23 -4.65 1.27 5.07
N TYR A 24 -3.31 1.31 5.10
CA TYR A 24 -2.47 1.61 3.95
C TYR A 24 -2.78 0.72 2.73
N TRP A 25 -2.84 -0.61 2.96
CA TRP A 25 -3.15 -1.58 1.92
C TRP A 25 -4.59 -1.46 1.41
N THR A 26 -5.55 -1.21 2.30
CA THR A 26 -6.95 -0.98 1.88
C THR A 26 -7.12 0.28 1.04
N ILE A 27 -6.44 1.38 1.41
CA ILE A 27 -6.43 2.62 0.63
C ILE A 27 -5.88 2.34 -0.78
N ALA A 28 -4.75 1.64 -0.87
CA ALA A 28 -4.17 1.25 -2.16
C ALA A 28 -5.17 0.44 -3.01
N GLY A 29 -5.81 -0.57 -2.41
CA GLY A 29 -6.81 -1.40 -3.09
C GLY A 29 -8.04 -0.63 -3.56
N ILE A 30 -8.55 0.30 -2.74
CA ILE A 30 -9.72 1.13 -3.10
C ILE A 30 -9.40 2.04 -4.28
N PHE A 31 -8.26 2.72 -4.27
CA PHE A 31 -7.88 3.60 -5.37
C PHE A 31 -7.55 2.83 -6.65
N LEU A 32 -6.96 1.64 -6.53
CA LEU A 32 -6.77 0.74 -7.67
C LEU A 32 -8.11 0.34 -8.30
N LEU A 33 -9.06 -0.09 -7.46
CA LEU A 33 -10.39 -0.49 -7.91
C LEU A 33 -11.15 0.69 -8.54
N ALA A 34 -11.03 1.89 -7.98
CA ALA A 34 -11.60 3.10 -8.55
C ALA A 34 -11.01 3.41 -9.94
N ASN A 35 -9.69 3.28 -10.13
CA ASN A 35 -9.05 3.45 -11.44
C ASN A 35 -9.53 2.39 -12.45
N CYS A 36 -9.67 1.13 -12.04
CA CYS A 36 -10.20 0.06 -12.89
C CYS A 36 -11.66 0.33 -13.31
N LEU A 37 -12.50 0.82 -12.39
CA LEU A 37 -13.88 1.20 -12.69
C LEU A 37 -13.96 2.38 -13.67
N LEU A 38 -13.07 3.36 -13.54
CA LEU A 38 -12.99 4.49 -14.47
C LEU A 38 -12.54 4.09 -15.89
N ILE A 39 -11.86 2.96 -16.06
CA ILE A 39 -11.51 2.42 -17.38
C ILE A 39 -12.72 1.79 -18.08
N PHE A 40 -13.71 1.28 -17.33
CA PHE A 40 -14.89 0.63 -17.91
C PHE A 40 -15.68 1.51 -18.91
N PRO A 41 -15.97 2.79 -18.64
CA PRO A 41 -16.62 3.64 -19.65
C PRO A 41 -15.77 3.87 -20.90
N LEU A 42 -14.44 3.80 -20.85
CA LEU A 42 -13.62 3.94 -22.07
C LEU A 42 -13.92 2.84 -23.10
N SER A 43 -14.16 1.60 -22.67
CA SER A 43 -14.42 0.49 -23.59
C SER A 43 -15.79 0.59 -24.28
N LEU A 44 -16.79 1.16 -23.60
CA LEU A 44 -18.14 1.36 -24.15
C LEU A 44 -18.20 2.54 -25.12
N PHE A 45 -17.44 3.60 -24.85
CA PHE A 45 -17.54 4.86 -25.60
C PHE A 45 -16.70 4.89 -26.88
N LEU A 46 -15.68 4.02 -27.02
CA LEU A 46 -14.89 3.89 -28.25
C LEU A 46 -15.73 3.50 -29.49
N PHE A 47 -16.96 2.99 -29.31
CA PHE A 47 -17.78 2.46 -30.39
C PHE A 47 -18.95 3.34 -30.85
N SER A 48 -19.33 4.41 -30.12
CA SER A 48 -20.68 4.97 -30.27
C SER A 48 -20.82 6.48 -30.47
N TYR A 49 -19.77 7.29 -30.31
CA TYR A 49 -19.88 8.76 -30.31
C TYR A 49 -19.21 9.44 -31.50
N GLU A 50 -19.74 10.60 -31.90
CA GLU A 50 -19.09 11.49 -32.86
C GLU A 50 -17.72 11.97 -32.35
N VAL A 51 -16.82 12.29 -33.29
CA VAL A 51 -15.41 12.58 -33.03
C VAL A 51 -15.20 13.68 -31.97
N LEU A 52 -16.09 14.68 -31.90
CA LEU A 52 -15.94 15.80 -30.97
C LEU A 52 -16.46 15.48 -29.56
N GLU A 53 -17.66 14.91 -29.44
CA GLU A 53 -18.27 14.55 -28.15
C GLU A 53 -17.45 13.47 -27.42
N GLY A 54 -16.91 12.51 -28.18
CA GLY A 54 -15.98 11.50 -27.64
C GLY A 54 -14.70 12.13 -27.07
N ARG A 55 -14.13 13.15 -27.73
CA ARG A 55 -12.94 13.88 -27.22
C ARG A 55 -13.24 14.58 -25.90
N PHE A 56 -14.37 15.27 -25.79
CA PHE A 56 -14.77 15.92 -24.53
C PHE A 56 -15.03 14.91 -23.41
N PHE A 57 -15.72 13.81 -23.70
CA PHE A 57 -15.96 12.76 -22.72
C PHE A 57 -14.65 12.15 -22.19
N ILE A 58 -13.73 11.78 -23.09
CA ILE A 58 -12.43 11.18 -22.72
C ILE A 58 -11.62 12.15 -21.86
N THR A 59 -11.63 13.44 -22.18
CA THR A 59 -10.85 14.45 -21.45
C THR A 59 -11.42 14.73 -20.06
N VAL A 60 -12.74 14.79 -19.91
CA VAL A 60 -13.40 14.89 -18.61
C VAL A 60 -13.11 13.66 -17.76
N LEU A 61 -13.25 12.47 -18.34
CA LEU A 61 -12.96 11.21 -17.66
C LEU A 61 -11.49 11.12 -17.23
N ALA A 62 -10.57 11.53 -18.10
CA ALA A 62 -9.15 11.60 -17.80
C ALA A 62 -8.83 12.61 -16.70
N GLY A 63 -9.52 13.76 -16.68
CA GLY A 63 -9.43 14.73 -15.59
C GLY A 63 -9.86 14.13 -14.24
N ILE A 64 -10.95 13.37 -14.20
CA ILE A 64 -11.38 12.63 -13.00
C ILE A 64 -10.33 11.60 -12.59
N GLY A 65 -9.80 10.82 -13.55
CA GLY A 65 -8.72 9.85 -13.31
C GLY A 65 -7.45 10.48 -12.73
N LEU A 66 -7.05 11.64 -13.23
CA LEU A 66 -5.93 12.41 -12.67
C LEU A 66 -6.18 12.87 -11.23
N LEU A 67 -7.37 13.40 -10.94
CA LEU A 67 -7.75 13.81 -9.58
C LEU A 67 -7.73 12.62 -8.61
N VAL A 68 -8.22 11.45 -9.05
CA VAL A 68 -8.17 10.21 -8.27
C VAL A 68 -6.72 9.78 -8.02
N CYS A 69 -5.83 9.89 -9.01
CA CYS A 69 -4.40 9.58 -8.83
C CYS A 69 -3.71 10.55 -7.86
N ILE A 70 -4.05 11.84 -7.91
CA ILE A 70 -3.53 12.85 -6.97
C ILE A 70 -4.03 12.52 -5.55
N ALA A 71 -5.32 12.24 -5.38
CA ALA A 71 -5.89 11.86 -4.08
C ALA A 71 -5.26 10.57 -3.53
N TRP A 72 -5.03 9.58 -4.39
CA TRP A 72 -4.28 8.37 -4.03
C TRP A 72 -2.89 8.74 -3.48
N SER A 73 -2.17 9.67 -4.13
CA SER A 73 -0.79 10.02 -3.76
C SER A 73 -0.73 10.68 -2.39
N LEU A 74 -1.66 11.59 -2.12
CA LEU A 74 -1.76 12.30 -0.86
C LEU A 74 -2.13 11.34 0.28
N SER A 75 -3.10 10.46 0.03
CA SER A 75 -3.55 9.46 1.00
C SER A 75 -2.44 8.46 1.35
N GLN A 76 -1.74 7.94 0.33
CA GLN A 76 -0.57 7.06 0.49
C GLN A 76 0.55 7.73 1.28
N ARG A 77 0.91 8.98 0.95
CA ARG A 77 1.96 9.72 1.64
C ARG A 77 1.64 9.92 3.12
N ARG A 78 0.41 10.38 3.42
CA ARG A 78 -0.04 10.56 4.80
C ARG A 78 0.01 9.24 5.58
N SER A 79 -0.51 8.16 5.01
CA SER A 79 -0.53 6.86 5.66
C SER A 79 0.89 6.32 5.89
N THR A 80 1.82 6.56 4.95
CA THR A 80 3.24 6.18 5.10
C THR A 80 3.90 6.93 6.27
N GLN A 81 3.67 8.24 6.38
CA GLN A 81 4.18 9.05 7.49
C GLN A 81 3.62 8.60 8.84
N GLU A 82 2.32 8.27 8.89
CA GLU A 82 1.68 7.75 10.12
C GLU A 82 2.29 6.39 10.53
N ILE A 83 2.56 5.49 9.59
CA ILE A 83 3.23 4.21 9.86
C ILE A 83 4.67 4.43 10.34
N GLU A 84 5.41 5.31 9.69
CA GLU A 84 6.78 5.64 10.09
C GLU A 84 6.82 6.21 11.52
N HIS A 85 5.90 7.12 11.85
CA HIS A 85 5.80 7.70 13.19
C HIS A 85 5.50 6.63 14.26
N VAL A 86 4.50 5.77 14.02
CA VAL A 86 4.15 4.68 14.95
C VAL A 86 5.30 3.69 15.10
N SER A 87 5.99 3.36 14.00
CA SER A 87 7.16 2.47 14.04
C SER A 87 8.35 3.08 14.81
N GLY A 88 8.56 4.39 14.69
CA GLY A 88 9.57 5.12 15.45
C GLY A 88 9.25 5.15 16.94
N LEU A 89 7.97 5.32 17.29
CA LEU A 89 7.52 5.32 18.68
C LEU A 89 7.67 3.94 19.33
N LEU A 90 7.27 2.87 18.62
CA LEU A 90 7.52 1.48 19.03
C LEU A 90 9.00 1.21 19.28
N ARG A 91 9.89 1.67 18.39
CA ARG A 91 11.34 1.54 18.55
C ARG A 91 11.87 2.26 19.79
N SER A 92 11.36 3.47 20.05
CA SER A 92 11.78 4.25 21.24
C SER A 92 11.41 3.54 22.54
N ILE A 93 10.27 2.83 22.54
CA ILE A 93 9.76 2.04 23.66
C ILE A 93 10.56 0.76 23.85
N GLU A 94 10.86 0.04 22.76
CA GLU A 94 11.73 -1.16 22.82
C GLU A 94 13.13 -0.83 23.34
N GLY A 95 13.69 0.33 22.96
CA GLY A 95 14.99 0.79 23.46
C GLY A 95 15.03 1.08 24.97
N GLN A 96 13.88 1.31 25.61
CA GLN A 96 13.78 1.54 27.06
C GLN A 96 13.64 0.24 27.86
N PHE A 97 13.34 -0.89 27.22
CA PHE A 97 13.23 -2.20 27.86
C PHE A 97 14.28 -3.17 27.31
N ALA A 98 15.35 -3.39 28.08
CA ALA A 98 16.36 -4.40 27.79
C ALA A 98 15.78 -5.82 27.96
N GLY A 99 15.09 -6.33 26.94
CA GLY A 99 14.51 -7.68 26.94
C GLY A 99 13.36 -7.90 25.96
N GLY A 100 12.80 -6.84 25.37
CA GLY A 100 11.71 -6.93 24.39
C GLY A 100 12.20 -7.10 22.96
N ASP A 101 12.78 -8.27 22.62
CA ASP A 101 13.22 -8.57 21.24
C ASP A 101 12.05 -8.98 20.30
N PHE A 102 10.84 -8.47 20.54
CA PHE A 102 9.63 -8.92 19.85
C PHE A 102 9.56 -8.46 18.38
N HIS A 103 10.02 -7.25 18.07
CA HIS A 103 10.19 -6.80 16.68
C HIS A 103 11.63 -6.88 16.18
N ARG A 104 12.53 -7.63 16.84
CA ARG A 104 13.89 -7.82 16.31
C ARG A 104 13.88 -8.46 14.92
N SER A 105 12.97 -9.40 14.67
CA SER A 105 12.72 -9.97 13.34
C SER A 105 12.23 -8.92 12.35
N LEU A 106 11.23 -8.10 12.70
CA LEU A 106 10.74 -7.02 11.86
C LEU A 106 11.82 -5.95 11.61
N HIS A 107 12.66 -5.64 12.59
CA HIS A 107 13.75 -4.69 12.46
C HIS A 107 14.86 -5.21 11.55
N LYS A 108 15.25 -6.48 11.69
CA LYS A 108 16.18 -7.15 10.78
C LYS A 108 15.64 -7.15 9.35
N LEU A 109 14.34 -7.41 9.18
CA LEU A 109 13.67 -7.35 7.87
C LEU A 109 13.71 -5.91 7.31
N LEU A 110 13.47 -4.91 8.16
CA LEU A 110 13.61 -3.48 7.82
C LEU A 110 15.07 -3.04 7.62
N ALA A 111 16.06 -3.76 8.13
CA ALA A 111 17.47 -3.53 7.86
C ALA A 111 17.94 -4.21 6.56
N GLY A 112 17.07 -5.01 5.92
CA GLY A 112 17.40 -5.80 4.74
C GLY A 112 18.16 -7.09 5.07
N GLU A 113 18.15 -7.51 6.34
CA GLU A 113 18.65 -8.80 6.75
C GLU A 113 17.61 -9.89 6.46
N GLU A 114 18.10 -11.12 6.29
CA GLU A 114 17.21 -12.28 6.17
C GLU A 114 16.58 -12.61 7.52
N VAL A 115 15.27 -12.88 7.49
CA VAL A 115 14.51 -13.13 8.71
C VAL A 115 13.68 -14.39 8.58
N CYS A 116 13.80 -15.23 9.61
CA CYS A 116 12.95 -16.39 9.81
C CYS A 116 11.66 -15.94 10.50
N ILE A 117 10.52 -16.05 9.81
CA ILE A 117 9.20 -15.79 10.39
C ILE A 117 8.43 -17.11 10.48
N PRO A 118 7.78 -17.41 11.62
CA PRO A 118 6.88 -18.55 11.71
C PRO A 118 5.72 -18.36 10.72
N SER A 119 5.53 -19.35 9.87
CA SER A 119 4.50 -19.43 8.84
C SER A 119 3.76 -20.76 9.00
N THR A 120 2.66 -20.90 8.27
CA THR A 120 1.92 -22.15 8.18
C THR A 120 1.78 -22.55 6.72
N SER A 121 2.11 -23.80 6.41
CA SER A 121 1.88 -24.37 5.08
C SER A 121 0.84 -25.48 5.15
N TRP A 122 0.00 -25.53 4.12
CA TRP A 122 -1.00 -26.57 3.98
C TRP A 122 -0.39 -27.78 3.27
N LYS A 123 -0.17 -28.87 4.02
CA LYS A 123 0.36 -30.13 3.48
C LYS A 123 -0.53 -31.26 3.96
N CYS A 124 -0.83 -32.22 3.08
CA CYS A 124 -1.62 -33.42 3.44
C CYS A 124 -2.97 -33.17 4.14
N LYS A 125 -3.67 -32.08 3.81
CA LYS A 125 -4.93 -31.63 4.46
C LYS A 125 -4.78 -31.18 5.92
N GLU A 126 -3.57 -30.84 6.36
CA GLU A 126 -3.30 -30.29 7.69
C GLU A 126 -2.41 -29.04 7.60
N TRP A 127 -2.53 -28.15 8.60
CA TRP A 127 -1.69 -26.97 8.74
C TRP A 127 -0.41 -27.36 9.49
N HIS A 128 0.75 -27.25 8.85
CA HIS A 128 2.04 -27.48 9.47
C HIS A 128 2.76 -26.15 9.75
N PRO A 129 3.36 -25.97 10.94
CA PRO A 129 4.23 -24.83 11.20
C PRO A 129 5.49 -24.98 10.34
N GLU A 130 5.83 -23.93 9.61
CA GLU A 130 7.02 -23.86 8.76
C GLU A 130 7.73 -22.53 9.00
N VAL A 131 9.05 -22.51 8.83
CA VAL A 131 9.83 -21.27 8.96
C VAL A 131 10.03 -20.71 7.56
N THR A 132 9.45 -19.55 7.27
CA THR A 132 9.69 -18.86 6.00
C THR A 132 10.85 -17.89 6.13
N HIS A 133 11.77 -17.97 5.16
CA HIS A 133 12.86 -17.03 5.01
C HIS A 133 12.40 -15.87 4.13
N LEU A 134 12.35 -14.68 4.72
CA LEU A 134 12.07 -13.45 3.97
C LEU A 134 13.40 -12.76 3.70
N GLY A 135 13.79 -12.73 2.43
CA GLY A 135 14.97 -11.99 1.99
C GLY A 135 14.71 -10.49 1.86
N PRO A 136 15.75 -9.66 1.70
CA PRO A 136 15.66 -8.19 1.62
C PRO A 136 14.70 -7.67 0.54
N ALA A 137 14.54 -8.41 -0.56
CA ALA A 137 13.67 -8.03 -1.68
C ALA A 137 12.18 -8.01 -1.30
N THR A 138 11.78 -8.80 -0.30
CA THR A 138 10.37 -8.94 0.13
C THR A 138 9.84 -7.66 0.78
N ARG A 139 10.72 -6.79 1.28
CA ARG A 139 10.37 -5.48 1.82
C ARG A 139 10.04 -4.45 0.73
N LEU A 140 10.80 -4.44 -0.36
CA LEU A 140 10.76 -3.39 -1.37
C LEU A 140 9.71 -3.69 -2.44
N LEU A 141 9.54 -4.96 -2.84
CA LEU A 141 8.61 -5.34 -3.90
C LEU A 141 7.19 -4.77 -3.71
N PRO A 142 6.56 -4.90 -2.52
CA PRO A 142 5.17 -4.49 -2.35
C PRO A 142 4.99 -2.97 -2.35
N ARG A 143 5.91 -2.23 -1.72
CA ARG A 143 5.84 -0.76 -1.65
C ARG A 143 6.24 -0.10 -2.97
N VAL A 144 7.29 -0.61 -3.61
CA VAL A 144 7.75 -0.11 -4.91
C VAL A 144 6.69 -0.38 -5.97
N SER A 145 6.08 -1.58 -5.97
CA SER A 145 5.03 -1.91 -6.94
C SER A 145 3.82 -0.99 -6.84
N ILE A 146 3.32 -0.67 -5.64
CA ILE A 146 2.23 0.31 -5.49
C ILE A 146 2.64 1.69 -6.00
N SER A 147 3.84 2.15 -5.65
CA SER A 147 4.30 3.48 -6.08
C SER A 147 4.43 3.57 -7.61
N LEU A 148 4.93 2.50 -8.25
CA LEU A 148 5.04 2.42 -9.70
C LEU A 148 3.68 2.38 -10.36
N LEU A 149 2.74 1.61 -9.79
CA LEU A 149 1.38 1.51 -10.31
C LEU A 149 0.71 2.88 -10.37
N GLN A 150 0.85 3.66 -9.31
CA GLN A 150 0.32 5.01 -9.26
C GLN A 150 0.90 5.91 -10.36
N VAL A 151 2.22 5.85 -10.60
CA VAL A 151 2.87 6.62 -11.67
C VAL A 151 2.35 6.19 -13.04
N VAL A 152 2.20 4.88 -13.27
CA VAL A 152 1.68 4.33 -14.52
C VAL A 152 0.25 4.81 -14.77
N PHE A 153 -0.64 4.75 -13.78
CA PHE A 153 -2.01 5.24 -13.93
C PHE A 153 -2.06 6.76 -14.18
N LEU A 154 -1.24 7.54 -13.47
CA LEU A 154 -1.19 8.99 -13.66
C LEU A 154 -0.74 9.34 -15.09
N LEU A 155 0.31 8.67 -15.58
CA LEU A 155 0.77 8.83 -16.97
C LEU A 155 -0.30 8.39 -17.98
N ALA A 156 -0.96 7.24 -17.75
CA ALA A 156 -2.03 6.76 -18.61
C ALA A 156 -3.16 7.79 -18.73
N TRP A 157 -3.64 8.35 -17.61
CA TRP A 157 -4.68 9.38 -17.64
C TRP A 157 -4.19 10.69 -18.29
N ALA A 158 -2.94 11.11 -18.05
CA ALA A 158 -2.37 12.28 -18.71
C ALA A 158 -2.28 12.10 -20.24
N THR A 159 -1.88 10.91 -20.71
CA THR A 159 -1.87 10.59 -22.15
C THR A 159 -3.28 10.59 -22.73
N LEU A 160 -4.26 9.99 -22.03
CA LEU A 160 -5.67 10.01 -22.46
C LEU A 160 -6.25 11.42 -22.54
N ALA A 161 -5.82 12.34 -21.68
CA ALA A 161 -6.27 13.73 -21.74
C ALA A 161 -5.69 14.52 -22.93
N THR A 162 -4.49 14.15 -23.40
CA THR A 162 -3.72 14.94 -24.37
C THR A 162 -3.79 14.40 -25.79
N VAL A 163 -3.70 13.08 -25.97
CA VAL A 163 -3.72 12.39 -27.27
C VAL A 163 -4.92 12.79 -28.16
N PRO A 164 -6.17 12.91 -27.64
CA PRO A 164 -7.33 13.25 -28.47
C PRO A 164 -7.31 14.67 -29.07
N TRP A 165 -6.39 15.54 -28.62
CA TRP A 165 -6.23 16.90 -29.14
C TRP A 165 -5.00 17.07 -30.04
N ILE A 166 -4.06 16.13 -29.97
CA ILE A 166 -2.83 16.15 -30.76
C ILE A 166 -3.04 15.47 -32.12
N ILE A 167 -3.97 14.51 -32.19
CA ILE A 167 -4.34 13.74 -33.39
C ILE A 167 -5.68 14.24 -33.95
#